data_AF-A0A8R1HZJ1-F1
#
_entry.id   AF-A0A8R1HZJ1-F1
#
_cell.length_a   1.000
_cell.length_b   1.000
_cell.length_c   1.000
_cell.angle_alpha   90.00
_cell.angle_beta   90.00
_cell.angle_gamma   90.00
#
_symmetry.space_group_name_H-M   'P 1'
#
loop_
_entity.id
_entity.type
_entity.pdbx_description
1 polymer ?
#
loop_
_entity_poly.entity_id
_entity_poly.type
_entity_poly.pdbx_seq_one_letter_code
_entity_poly.pdbx_strand_id
1 'polypeptide(L)'
;MFDFSAHLDLASKVILVKHATIACSNMLNAFFSMYQMKSDVLLHPDGRLAGAMKKRDRENDVWSEHTRLLQKTLISFLSNKIDKIEYLLFKAIMLCNPAVPGLSIFDQQVIEKERNQYMKALLNYCFLQHGTLNGPARFAAIIALAPVIEGQSKQQRDFHVWLKATHFHKHQKLTDRNRKCLSGMFNEIMES
;
A
#
# COMPACT_ATOMS: atom_id res chain seq x y z
N MET A 1 0.54 9.56 19.94
CA MET A 1 1.40 9.89 18.77
C MET A 1 2.68 9.08 18.93
N PHE A 2 3.41 8.73 17.87
CA PHE A 2 4.67 7.99 18.02
C PHE A 2 5.76 8.91 18.59
N ASP A 3 6.22 8.66 19.81
CA ASP A 3 7.12 9.59 20.55
C ASP A 3 8.48 9.77 19.86
N PHE A 4 8.95 8.75 19.14
CA PHE A 4 10.19 8.85 18.36
C PHE A 4 10.15 9.91 17.26
N SER A 5 8.96 10.26 16.77
CA SER A 5 8.81 11.26 15.71
C SER A 5 9.29 12.64 16.13
N ALA A 6 9.38 12.95 17.43
CA ALA A 6 9.95 14.19 17.92
C ALA A 6 11.47 14.29 17.66
N HIS A 7 12.15 13.15 17.57
CA HIS A 7 13.60 13.04 17.42
C HIS A 7 14.07 12.97 15.97
N LEU A 8 13.13 12.95 15.01
CA LEU A 8 13.44 12.90 13.59
C LEU A 8 13.40 14.30 12.97
N ASP A 9 14.22 14.48 11.94
CA ASP A 9 14.13 15.66 11.09
C ASP A 9 12.84 15.64 10.26
N LEU A 10 12.31 16.82 9.93
CA LEU A 10 11.09 16.93 9.12
C LEU A 10 11.23 16.24 7.76
N ALA A 11 12.39 16.38 7.11
CA ALA A 11 12.68 15.71 5.84
C ALA A 11 12.58 14.19 5.96
N SER A 12 13.18 13.61 7.01
CA SER A 12 13.15 12.17 7.29
C SER A 12 11.74 11.68 7.64
N LYS A 13 10.94 12.46 8.38
CA LYS A 13 9.52 12.14 8.62
C LYS A 13 8.74 12.05 7.32
N VAL A 14 8.93 13.01 6.41
CA VAL A 14 8.25 13.02 5.11
C VAL A 14 8.67 11.81 4.29
N ILE A 15 9.96 11.47 4.25
CA ILE A 15 10.48 10.30 3.53
C ILE A 15 9.86 9.00 4.09
N LEU A 16 9.88 8.84 5.40
CA LEU A 16 9.36 7.66 6.09
C LEU A 16 7.87 7.48 5.85
N VAL A 17 7.07 8.53 6.06
CA VAL A 17 5.62 8.50 5.83
C VAL A 17 5.32 8.23 4.37
N LYS A 18 6.00 8.89 3.43
CA LYS A 18 5.81 8.66 1.99
C LYS A 18 6.07 7.21 1.60
N HIS A 19 7.10 6.59 2.17
CA HIS A 19 7.40 5.18 1.94
C HIS A 19 6.29 4.26 2.51
N ALA A 20 5.91 4.47 3.77
CA ALA A 20 5.01 3.58 4.50
C ALA A 20 3.52 3.76 4.16
N THR A 21 3.10 4.91 3.63
CA THR A 21 1.68 5.29 3.49
C THR A 21 0.85 4.20 2.79
N ILE A 22 1.32 3.67 1.66
CA ILE A 22 0.54 2.70 0.89
C ILE A 22 0.43 1.37 1.66
N ALA A 23 1.53 0.88 2.23
CA ALA A 23 1.54 -0.33 3.03
C ALA A 23 0.62 -0.20 4.26
N CYS A 24 0.73 0.91 5.00
CA CYS A 24 -0.12 1.19 6.15
C CYS A 24 -1.61 1.31 5.78
N SER A 25 -1.93 1.87 4.61
CA SER A 25 -3.30 1.93 4.10
C SER A 25 -3.83 0.56 3.71
N ASN A 26 -3.04 -0.27 3.06
CA ASN A 26 -3.42 -1.66 2.73
C ASN A 26 -3.70 -2.46 4.00
N MET A 27 -2.82 -2.38 4.99
CA MET A 27 -3.01 -3.03 6.29
C MET A 27 -4.25 -2.52 7.02
N LEU A 28 -4.50 -1.21 6.99
CA LEU A 28 -5.70 -0.61 7.60
C LEU A 28 -6.98 -1.13 6.94
N ASN A 29 -7.05 -1.11 5.61
CA ASN A 29 -8.23 -1.56 4.86
C ASN A 29 -8.47 -3.07 5.06
N ALA A 30 -7.40 -3.87 5.05
CA ALA A 30 -7.47 -5.31 5.32
C ALA A 30 -7.97 -5.59 6.74
N PHE A 31 -7.38 -4.96 7.75
CA PHE A 31 -7.78 -5.16 9.14
C PHE A 31 -9.20 -4.66 9.40
N PHE A 32 -9.59 -3.51 8.84
CA PHE A 32 -10.95 -3.00 8.96
C PHE A 32 -11.98 -3.96 8.34
N SER A 33 -11.72 -4.45 7.13
CA SER A 33 -12.63 -5.37 6.43
C SER A 33 -12.79 -6.69 7.20
N MET A 34 -11.68 -7.29 7.64
CA MET A 34 -11.67 -8.55 8.39
C MET A 34 -12.27 -8.40 9.80
N TYR A 35 -11.81 -7.41 10.57
CA TYR A 35 -12.10 -7.32 12.00
C TYR A 35 -13.43 -6.61 12.28
N GLN A 36 -13.69 -5.48 11.62
CA GLN A 36 -14.87 -4.65 11.87
C GLN A 36 -16.06 -5.13 11.04
N MET A 37 -15.85 -5.34 9.74
CA MET A 37 -16.94 -5.69 8.81
C MET A 37 -17.18 -7.19 8.68
N LYS A 38 -16.31 -8.03 9.27
CA LYS A 38 -16.34 -9.50 9.16
C LYS A 38 -16.40 -9.99 7.70
N SER A 39 -15.71 -9.27 6.82
CA SER A 39 -15.71 -9.51 5.38
C SER A 39 -14.43 -10.20 4.94
N ASP A 40 -14.59 -11.10 3.97
CA ASP A 40 -13.52 -11.78 3.24
C ASP A 40 -13.06 -11.01 2.00
N VAL A 41 -13.70 -9.87 1.70
CA VAL A 41 -13.36 -8.96 0.61
C VAL A 41 -13.06 -7.56 1.16
N LEU A 42 -12.29 -6.78 0.40
CA LEU A 42 -11.95 -5.42 0.82
C LEU A 42 -13.17 -4.51 0.70
N LEU A 43 -13.48 -3.83 1.81
CA LEU A 43 -14.56 -2.86 1.92
C LEU A 43 -14.01 -1.48 2.29
N HIS A 44 -14.64 -0.47 1.74
CA HIS A 44 -14.52 0.91 2.20
C HIS A 44 -15.32 1.09 3.50
N PRO A 45 -15.05 2.14 4.30
CA PRO A 45 -15.79 2.42 5.53
C PRO A 45 -17.31 2.59 5.35
N ASP A 46 -17.76 2.93 4.13
CA ASP A 46 -19.17 3.04 3.75
C ASP A 46 -19.79 1.69 3.32
N GLY A 47 -19.03 0.59 3.38
CA GLY A 47 -19.46 -0.75 2.99
C GLY A 47 -19.36 -1.05 1.49
N ARG A 48 -18.86 -0.13 0.66
CA ARG A 48 -18.66 -0.40 -0.77
C ARG A 48 -17.45 -1.28 -1.02
N LEU A 49 -17.51 -2.11 -2.05
CA LEU A 49 -16.37 -2.95 -2.48
C LEU A 49 -15.21 -2.08 -2.96
N ALA A 50 -14.02 -2.31 -2.40
CA ALA A 50 -12.80 -1.68 -2.87
C ALA A 50 -12.37 -2.28 -4.21
N GLY A 51 -12.09 -1.43 -5.19
CA GLY A 51 -11.78 -1.88 -6.56
C GLY A 51 -13.01 -2.35 -7.33
N ALA A 52 -14.21 -1.86 -6.98
CA ALA A 52 -15.44 -2.11 -7.74
C ALA A 52 -15.28 -1.63 -9.20
N MET A 53 -15.32 -2.58 -10.13
CA MET A 53 -15.18 -2.33 -11.56
C MET A 53 -16.54 -2.16 -12.23
N LYS A 54 -16.62 -1.22 -13.18
CA LYS A 54 -17.74 -1.14 -14.13
C LYS A 54 -17.69 -2.36 -15.04
N LYS A 55 -18.84 -2.74 -15.62
CA LYS A 55 -18.95 -3.94 -16.47
C LYS A 55 -17.89 -3.99 -17.58
N ARG A 56 -17.62 -2.84 -18.23
CA ARG A 56 -16.59 -2.70 -19.29
C ARG A 56 -15.16 -3.00 -18.81
N ASP A 57 -14.87 -2.77 -17.53
CA ASP A 57 -13.53 -2.91 -16.98
C ASP A 57 -13.29 -4.36 -16.53
N ARG A 58 -14.36 -5.12 -16.26
CA ARG A 58 -14.27 -6.55 -15.90
C ARG A 58 -13.77 -7.44 -17.04
N GLU A 59 -14.01 -7.01 -18.28
CA GLU A 59 -13.54 -7.69 -19.49
C GLU A 59 -12.08 -7.33 -19.83
N ASN A 60 -11.48 -6.37 -19.10
CA ASN A 60 -10.10 -5.96 -19.27
C ASN A 60 -9.19 -6.69 -18.27
N ASP A 61 -8.32 -7.54 -18.80
CA ASP A 61 -7.38 -8.38 -18.04
C ASP A 61 -6.49 -7.56 -17.07
N VAL A 62 -6.14 -6.33 -17.43
CA VAL A 62 -5.32 -5.46 -16.58
C VAL A 62 -6.07 -5.02 -15.32
N TRP A 63 -7.37 -4.75 -15.43
CA TRP A 63 -8.18 -4.29 -14.31
C TRP A 63 -8.57 -5.44 -13.37
N SER A 64 -8.92 -6.60 -13.92
CA SER A 64 -9.18 -7.80 -13.13
C SER A 64 -7.96 -8.19 -12.29
N GLU A 65 -6.77 -8.18 -12.92
CA GLU A 65 -5.53 -8.44 -12.21
C GLU A 65 -5.26 -7.39 -11.14
N HIS A 66 -5.44 -6.10 -11.43
CA HIS A 66 -5.27 -5.05 -10.43
C HIS A 66 -6.16 -5.26 -9.20
N THR A 67 -7.46 -5.58 -9.37
CA THR A 67 -8.34 -5.81 -8.22
C THR A 67 -7.94 -7.06 -7.42
N ARG A 68 -7.45 -8.11 -8.08
CA ARG A 68 -6.87 -9.27 -7.38
C ARG A 68 -5.63 -8.88 -6.56
N LEU A 69 -4.77 -8.03 -7.11
CA LEU A 69 -3.59 -7.50 -6.41
C LEU A 69 -3.97 -6.68 -5.16
N LEU A 70 -5.07 -5.91 -5.21
CA LEU A 70 -5.54 -5.12 -4.07
C LEU A 70 -5.89 -6.00 -2.85
N GLN A 71 -6.31 -7.24 -3.04
CA GLN A 71 -6.75 -8.10 -1.94
C GLN A 71 -5.64 -8.86 -1.22
N LYS A 72 -4.39 -8.85 -1.72
CA LYS A 72 -3.30 -9.68 -1.19
C LYS A 72 -3.08 -9.52 0.33
N THR A 73 -3.11 -8.29 0.84
CA THR A 73 -2.93 -8.03 2.28
C THR A 73 -4.09 -8.59 3.10
N LEU A 74 -5.33 -8.45 2.62
CA LEU A 74 -6.52 -9.00 3.30
C LEU A 74 -6.45 -10.53 3.36
N ILE A 75 -6.18 -11.18 2.23
CA ILE A 75 -6.02 -12.63 2.15
C ILE A 75 -4.94 -13.09 3.13
N SER A 76 -3.80 -12.41 3.16
CA SER A 76 -2.70 -12.72 4.07
C SER A 76 -3.11 -12.61 5.55
N PHE A 77 -3.86 -11.58 5.91
CA PHE A 77 -4.35 -11.37 7.27
C PHE A 77 -5.38 -12.43 7.68
N LEU A 78 -6.31 -12.78 6.77
CA LEU A 78 -7.33 -13.82 6.99
C LEU A 78 -6.69 -15.19 7.16
N SER A 79 -5.80 -15.59 6.25
CA SER A 79 -5.11 -16.89 6.30
C SER A 79 -4.28 -17.05 7.56
N ASN A 80 -3.70 -15.96 8.08
CA ASN A 80 -2.92 -15.97 9.31
C ASN A 80 -3.76 -15.65 10.55
N LYS A 81 -5.05 -15.34 10.43
CA LYS A 81 -5.93 -14.96 11.56
C LYS A 81 -5.28 -13.89 12.43
N ILE A 82 -4.78 -12.82 11.81
CA ILE A 82 -4.08 -11.74 12.52
C ILE A 82 -5.02 -11.09 13.54
N ASP A 83 -4.59 -11.04 14.79
CA ASP A 83 -5.35 -10.36 15.84
C ASP A 83 -5.06 -8.86 15.91
N LYS A 84 -5.75 -8.16 16.82
CA LYS A 84 -5.64 -6.71 16.97
C LYS A 84 -4.26 -6.25 17.45
N ILE A 85 -3.65 -6.97 18.39
CA ILE A 85 -2.35 -6.60 18.98
C ILE A 85 -1.24 -6.90 17.98
N GLU A 86 -1.29 -8.07 17.33
CA GLU A 86 -0.39 -8.45 16.24
C GLU A 86 -0.44 -7.41 15.11
N TYR A 87 -1.63 -7.02 14.66
CA TYR A 87 -1.82 -5.99 13.64
C TYR A 87 -1.17 -4.66 14.04
N LEU A 88 -1.42 -4.18 15.26
CA LEU A 88 -0.90 -2.88 15.71
C LEU A 88 0.62 -2.87 15.75
N LEU A 89 1.23 -3.89 16.34
CA LEU A 89 2.68 -4.02 16.45
C LEU A 89 3.32 -4.23 15.08
N PHE A 90 2.73 -5.09 14.25
CA PHE A 90 3.23 -5.33 12.90
C PHE A 90 3.14 -4.08 12.02
N LYS A 91 2.05 -3.30 12.12
CA LYS A 91 1.92 -2.02 11.41
C LYS A 91 2.97 -1.02 11.86
N ALA A 92 3.30 -0.97 13.15
CA ALA A 92 4.38 -0.13 13.66
C ALA A 92 5.76 -0.57 13.13
N ILE A 93 6.02 -1.88 13.05
CA ILE A 93 7.23 -2.44 12.45
C ILE A 93 7.35 -2.04 10.96
N MET A 94 6.27 -2.18 10.20
CA MET A 94 6.23 -1.80 8.77
C MET A 94 6.42 -0.30 8.55
N LEU A 95 5.90 0.53 9.46
CA LEU A 95 6.08 1.98 9.44
C LEU A 95 7.54 2.38 9.72
N CYS A 96 8.16 1.75 10.71
CA CYS A 96 9.52 2.07 11.16
C CYS A 96 10.58 1.36 10.32
N ASN A 97 10.65 1.65 9.02
CA ASN A 97 11.68 1.07 8.16
C ASN A 97 12.94 1.97 8.10
N PRO A 98 14.08 1.57 8.70
CA PRO A 98 15.32 2.35 8.63
C PRO A 98 16.00 2.26 7.26
N ALA A 99 15.67 1.26 6.43
CA ALA A 99 16.29 1.06 5.12
C ALA A 99 15.69 1.94 4.00
N VAL A 100 14.85 2.92 4.34
CA VAL A 100 14.25 3.82 3.34
C VAL A 100 15.32 4.74 2.76
N PRO A 101 15.48 4.79 1.42
CA PRO A 101 16.47 5.65 0.80
C PRO A 101 16.25 7.14 1.13
N GLY A 102 17.34 7.84 1.41
CA GLY A 102 17.35 9.28 1.69
C GLY A 102 17.24 9.66 3.17
N LEU A 103 17.14 8.69 4.08
CA LEU A 103 17.23 8.95 5.53
C LEU A 103 18.67 9.27 5.95
N SER A 104 18.84 10.21 6.89
CA SER A 104 20.14 10.47 7.52
C SER A 104 20.58 9.28 8.37
N ILE A 105 21.89 9.09 8.57
CA ILE A 105 22.42 7.97 9.39
C ILE A 105 21.86 8.05 10.82
N PHE A 106 21.75 9.25 11.39
CA PHE A 106 21.19 9.46 12.71
C PHE A 106 19.71 9.04 12.78
N ASP A 107 18.89 9.47 11.82
CA ASP A 107 17.47 9.10 11.78
C ASP A 107 17.26 7.60 11.57
N GLN A 108 18.12 6.96 10.76
CA GLN A 108 18.09 5.50 10.58
C GLN A 108 18.30 4.77 11.92
N GLN A 109 19.25 5.22 12.74
CA GLN A 109 19.51 4.64 14.06
C GLN A 109 18.31 4.83 15.02
N VAL A 110 17.69 6.02 15.02
CA VAL A 110 16.49 6.29 15.82
C VAL A 110 15.35 5.37 15.39
N ILE A 111 15.09 5.26 14.08
CA ILE A 111 14.02 4.42 13.53
C ILE A 111 14.28 2.94 13.81
N GLU A 112 15.52 2.48 13.67
CA GLU A 112 15.91 1.09 13.94
C GLU A 112 15.69 0.73 15.42
N LYS A 113 16.11 1.61 16.33
CA LYS A 113 15.90 1.42 17.78
C LYS A 113 14.41 1.22 18.10
N GLU A 114 13.54 2.01 17.49
CA GLU A 114 12.09 1.94 17.70
C GLU A 114 11.47 0.70 17.06
N ARG A 115 11.86 0.38 15.82
CA ARG A 115 11.44 -0.86 15.15
C ARG A 115 11.80 -2.09 15.98
N ASN A 116 12.99 -2.11 16.57
CA ASN A 116 13.45 -3.20 17.43
C ASN A 116 12.63 -3.33 18.72
N GLN A 117 12.12 -2.22 19.28
CA GLN A 117 11.19 -2.28 20.41
C GLN A 117 9.86 -2.93 20.02
N TYR A 118 9.29 -2.56 18.87
CA TYR A 118 8.05 -3.18 18.37
C TYR A 118 8.25 -4.66 18.01
N MET A 119 9.40 -5.03 17.45
CA MET A 119 9.74 -6.44 17.19
C MET A 119 9.82 -7.26 18.48
N LYS A 120 10.47 -6.73 19.52
CA LYS A 120 10.54 -7.38 20.84
C LYS A 120 9.15 -7.50 21.47
N ALA A 121 8.33 -6.45 21.39
CA ALA A 121 6.96 -6.48 21.91
C ALA A 121 6.10 -7.52 21.18
N LEU A 122 6.22 -7.63 19.85
CA LEU A 122 5.51 -8.64 19.06
C LEU A 122 5.97 -10.05 19.43
N LEU A 123 7.28 -10.28 19.55
CA LEU A 123 7.81 -11.58 19.95
C LEU A 123 7.32 -11.99 21.35
N ASN A 124 7.37 -11.07 22.32
CA ASN A 124 6.87 -11.32 23.67
C ASN A 124 5.37 -11.61 23.67
N TYR A 125 4.59 -10.89 22.86
CA TYR A 125 3.18 -11.16 22.69
C TYR A 125 2.93 -12.57 22.13
N CYS A 126 3.69 -12.98 21.11
CA CYS A 126 3.59 -14.32 20.55
C CYS A 126 3.95 -15.41 21.57
N PHE A 127 4.96 -15.19 22.43
CA PHE A 127 5.27 -16.10 23.53
C PHE A 127 4.14 -16.22 24.54
N LEU A 128 3.53 -15.10 24.93
CA LEU A 128 2.43 -15.08 25.90
C LEU A 128 1.19 -15.80 25.37
N GLN A 129 0.85 -15.65 24.09
CA GLN A 129 -0.35 -16.25 23.51
C GLN A 129 -0.18 -17.70 23.05
N HIS A 130 1.01 -18.08 22.58
CA HIS A 130 1.24 -19.38 21.94
C HIS A 130 2.27 -20.26 22.67
N GLY A 131 2.83 -19.78 23.79
CA GLY A 131 3.84 -20.48 24.56
C GLY A 131 5.24 -20.40 23.93
N THR A 132 6.23 -20.93 24.64
CA THR A 132 7.65 -20.90 24.25
C THR A 132 7.95 -21.72 22.99
N LEU A 133 7.19 -22.79 22.74
CA LEU A 133 7.39 -23.67 21.60
C LEU A 133 6.85 -23.06 20.29
N ASN A 134 5.63 -22.52 20.29
CA ASN A 134 4.97 -22.03 19.08
C ASN A 134 5.08 -20.51 18.88
N GLY A 135 5.42 -19.76 19.93
CA GLY A 135 5.59 -18.30 19.88
C GLY A 135 6.57 -17.82 18.79
N PRO A 136 7.79 -18.39 18.68
CA PRO A 136 8.75 -17.99 17.65
C PRO A 136 8.24 -18.28 16.23
N ALA A 137 7.57 -19.41 16.03
CA ALA A 137 6.98 -19.77 14.75
C ALA A 137 5.86 -18.78 14.35
N ARG A 138 5.02 -18.38 15.32
CA ARG A 138 4.00 -17.35 15.09
C ARG A 138 4.61 -16.00 14.73
N PHE A 139 5.62 -15.56 15.48
CA PHE A 139 6.35 -14.32 15.18
C PHE A 139 6.91 -14.35 13.75
N ALA A 140 7.60 -15.42 13.37
CA ALA A 140 8.14 -15.59 12.02
C ALA A 140 7.05 -15.54 10.94
N ALA A 141 5.90 -16.18 11.17
CA ALA A 141 4.76 -16.15 10.24
C ALA A 141 4.21 -14.73 10.02
N ILE A 142 4.13 -13.91 11.07
CA ILE A 142 3.68 -12.51 10.97
C ILE A 142 4.71 -11.68 10.20
N ILE A 143 6.00 -11.80 10.52
CA ILE A 143 7.07 -11.08 9.81
C ILE A 143 7.12 -11.46 8.33
N ALA A 144 6.86 -12.72 7.99
CA ALA A 144 6.81 -13.22 6.61
C ALA A 144 5.71 -12.58 5.75
N LEU A 145 4.76 -11.86 6.36
CA LEU A 145 3.75 -11.08 5.63
C LEU A 145 4.31 -9.80 4.99
N ALA A 146 5.42 -9.27 5.51
CA ALA A 146 6.02 -8.01 5.04
C ALA A 146 6.25 -7.97 3.52
N PRO A 147 6.91 -8.96 2.88
CA PRO A 147 7.14 -8.93 1.43
C PRO A 147 5.85 -8.95 0.61
N VAL A 148 4.77 -9.58 1.10
CA VAL A 148 3.47 -9.57 0.39
C VAL A 148 2.88 -8.16 0.35
N ILE A 149 2.93 -7.45 1.49
CA ILE A 149 2.39 -6.11 1.65
C ILE A 149 3.24 -5.10 0.89
N GLU A 150 4.57 -5.22 0.94
CA GLU A 150 5.50 -4.39 0.16
C GLU A 150 5.34 -4.62 -1.34
N GLY A 151 5.21 -5.88 -1.76
CA GLY A 151 4.96 -6.26 -3.14
C GLY A 151 3.66 -5.66 -3.67
N GLN A 152 2.56 -5.78 -2.91
CA GLN A 152 1.29 -5.13 -3.23
C GLN A 152 1.46 -3.60 -3.33
N SER A 153 2.14 -2.99 -2.37
CA SER A 153 2.34 -1.53 -2.33
C SER A 153 3.14 -1.04 -3.53
N LYS A 154 4.16 -1.79 -3.95
CA LYS A 154 4.92 -1.53 -5.18
C LYS A 154 4.03 -1.60 -6.41
N GLN A 155 3.27 -2.68 -6.56
CA GLN A 155 2.37 -2.87 -7.70
C GLN A 155 1.31 -1.76 -7.82
N GLN A 156 0.79 -1.26 -6.69
CA GLN A 156 -0.13 -0.11 -6.69
C GLN A 156 0.53 1.19 -7.16
N ARG A 157 1.79 1.45 -6.76
CA ARG A 157 2.54 2.62 -7.26
C ARG A 157 2.78 2.51 -8.76
N ASP A 158 3.21 1.34 -9.23
CA ASP A 158 3.49 1.09 -10.64
C ASP A 158 2.21 1.24 -11.48
N PHE A 159 1.09 0.70 -10.98
CA PHE A 159 -0.21 0.88 -11.62
C PHE A 159 -0.66 2.34 -11.67
N HIS A 160 -0.44 3.11 -10.60
CA HIS A 160 -0.76 4.54 -10.58
C HIS A 160 0.05 5.34 -11.60
N VAL A 161 1.34 5.04 -11.73
CA VAL A 161 2.20 5.65 -12.76
C VAL A 161 1.72 5.28 -14.16
N TRP A 162 1.41 4.00 -14.40
CA TRP A 162 0.87 3.52 -15.66
C TRP A 162 -0.45 4.21 -16.02
N LEU A 163 -1.37 4.36 -15.06
CA LEU A 163 -2.64 5.04 -15.26
C LEU A 163 -2.42 6.50 -15.67
N LYS A 164 -1.56 7.23 -14.96
CA LYS A 164 -1.19 8.62 -15.30
C LYS A 164 -0.58 8.73 -16.70
N ALA A 165 0.35 7.85 -17.05
CA ALA A 165 0.98 7.83 -18.38
C ALA A 165 -0.06 7.58 -19.48
N THR A 166 -0.99 6.65 -19.26
CA THR A 166 -2.08 6.34 -20.19
C THR A 166 -3.02 7.53 -20.39
N HIS A 167 -3.38 8.22 -19.31
CA HIS A 167 -4.18 9.45 -19.39
C HIS A 167 -3.45 10.55 -20.15
N PHE A 168 -2.18 10.80 -19.83
CA PHE A 168 -1.37 11.80 -20.52
C PHE A 168 -1.29 11.53 -22.03
N HIS A 169 -1.00 10.29 -22.43
CA HIS A 169 -0.94 9.91 -23.84
C HIS A 169 -2.29 10.03 -24.56
N LYS A 170 -3.41 9.75 -23.89
CA LYS A 170 -4.76 10.00 -24.45
C LYS A 170 -5.01 11.48 -24.68
N HIS A 171 -4.61 12.34 -23.74
CA HIS A 171 -4.72 13.80 -23.91
C HIS A 171 -3.86 14.30 -25.08
N GLN A 172 -2.61 13.83 -25.18
CA GLN A 172 -1.73 14.20 -26.30
C GLN A 172 -2.35 13.82 -27.65
N LYS A 173 -2.86 12.59 -27.79
CA LYS A 173 -3.55 12.15 -29.02
C LYS A 173 -4.78 13.00 -29.36
N LEU A 174 -5.56 13.43 -28.35
CA LEU A 174 -6.70 14.32 -28.57
C LEU A 174 -6.25 15.70 -29.06
N THR A 175 -5.21 16.27 -28.45
CA THR A 175 -4.62 17.55 -28.88
C THR A 175 -4.07 17.48 -30.30
N ASP A 176 -3.34 16.41 -30.63
CA ASP A 176 -2.81 16.18 -31.99
C ASP A 176 -3.92 16.02 -33.02
N ARG A 177 -5.00 15.30 -32.67
CA ARG A 177 -6.17 15.13 -33.53
C ARG A 177 -6.90 16.45 -33.77
N ASN A 178 -7.07 17.26 -32.73
CA ASN A 178 -7.69 18.58 -32.83
C ASN A 178 -6.84 19.53 -33.68
N ARG A 179 -5.51 19.49 -33.54
CA ARG A 179 -4.59 20.29 -34.36
C ARG A 179 -4.66 19.91 -35.84
N LYS A 180 -4.72 18.61 -36.16
CA LYS A 180 -4.91 18.10 -37.54
C LYS A 180 -6.25 18.50 -38.14
N CYS A 181 -7.31 18.49 -37.34
CA CYS A 181 -8.65 18.92 -37.76
C CYS A 181 -8.65 20.41 -38.12
N LEU A 182 -8.10 21.26 -37.24
CA LEU A 182 -7.99 22.70 -37.48
C LEU A 182 -7.15 23.02 -38.72
N SER A 183 -6.00 22.35 -38.91
CA SER A 183 -5.19 22.56 -40.13
C SER A 183 -5.91 22.11 -41.40
N GLY A 184 -6.71 21.05 -41.34
CA GLY A 184 -7.54 20.60 -42.47
C GLY A 184 -8.59 21.64 -42.84
N MET A 185 -9.33 22.16 -41.85
CA MET A 185 -10.32 23.21 -42.07
C MET A 185 -9.72 24.51 -42.62
N PHE A 186 -8.52 24.91 -42.15
CA PHE A 186 -7.83 26.09 -42.68
C PHE A 186 -7.39 25.91 -44.14
N ASN A 187 -6.93 24.72 -44.52
CA ASN A 187 -6.54 24.46 -45.91
C ASN A 187 -7.76 24.47 -46.85
N GLU A 188 -8.89 23.90 -46.44
CA GLU A 188 -10.14 23.94 -47.22
C GLU A 188 -10.66 25.36 -47.44
N ILE A 189 -10.50 26.26 -46.44
CA ILE A 189 -10.88 27.67 -46.56
C ILE A 189 -9.95 28.44 -47.51
N MET A 190 -8.65 28.11 -47.54
CA MET A 190 -7.64 28.81 -48.37
C MET A 190 -7.61 28.32 -49.83
N GLU A 191 -8.17 27.15 -50.11
CA GLU A 191 -8.30 26.58 -51.46
C GLU A 191 -9.66 26.91 -52.14
N SER A 192 -10.52 27.68 -51.45
CA SER A 192 -11.81 28.21 -51.94
C SER A 192 -11.70 29.67 -52.41
#